data_AF-A0A7X8VGC1-F1
#
_entry.id   AF-A0A7X8VGC1-F1
#
_cell.length_a   1.000
_cell.length_b   1.000
_cell.length_c   1.000
_cell.angle_alpha   90.00
_cell.angle_beta   90.00
_cell.angle_gamma   90.00
#
_symmetry.space_group_name_H-M   'P 1'
#
loop_
_entity.id
_entity.type
_entity.pdbx_description
1 polymer ?
#
loop_
_entity_poly.entity_id
_entity_poly.type
_entity_poly.pdbx_seq_one_letter_code
_entity_poly.pdbx_strand_id
1 'polypeptide(L)'
;MGAINIGSRREVCWDEYLIDRAKDVRVQMHRPEFRNVVLDCNAPWEGNVCGYFVLLNDQEQFRLYYRGMNYDVDQDAKPIYSHATEGLDEADQALWLYESSVCYAESRDGKTFRRVPVRKLPFWGTTDNNIIFNTIRDNIYFFKDTNPNCAPEALYKGLGEANQALWLYESSDGVNFEKTRILADDGAYDSLNVAFWDENTEQYFLFYRGLHGAGAPEGKWTTQQSSARHTDFIRDVRVRTSKDFVTWSEPQMIIFDPERDDLELYTNQVQPYYRAKHMFIGFPTRYVDRYEDAQNFAYLPDKEHRGRFIRAEGRT
;
A
#
# COMPACT_ATOMS: atom_id res chain seq x y z
N MET A 1 -2.27 -6.53 -36.48
CA MET A 1 -3.33 -5.83 -35.71
C MET A 1 -3.90 -4.71 -36.58
N GLY A 2 -5.20 -4.41 -36.47
CA GLY A 2 -5.82 -3.31 -37.21
C GLY A 2 -5.50 -1.95 -36.59
N ALA A 3 -5.72 -0.86 -37.33
CA ALA A 3 -5.58 0.49 -36.81
C ALA A 3 -6.52 0.74 -35.62
N ILE A 4 -5.99 1.31 -34.53
CA ILE A 4 -6.75 1.64 -33.32
C ILE A 4 -7.24 3.09 -33.42
N ASN A 5 -8.56 3.30 -33.36
CA ASN A 5 -9.14 4.65 -33.38
C ASN A 5 -9.05 5.28 -31.98
N ILE A 6 -8.14 6.24 -31.81
CA ILE A 6 -7.97 7.03 -30.58
C ILE A 6 -8.71 8.38 -30.62
N GLY A 7 -9.20 8.80 -31.79
CA GLY A 7 -9.84 10.10 -31.99
C GLY A 7 -8.97 11.27 -31.53
N SER A 8 -9.52 12.15 -30.71
CA SER A 8 -8.82 13.30 -30.09
C SER A 8 -8.48 13.08 -28.61
N ARG A 9 -8.56 11.83 -28.13
CA ARG A 9 -8.24 11.52 -26.73
C ARG A 9 -6.76 11.78 -26.48
N ARG A 10 -6.47 12.29 -25.28
CA ARG A 10 -5.10 12.36 -24.81
C ARG A 10 -4.66 10.94 -24.44
N GLU A 11 -3.57 10.47 -25.02
CA GLU A 11 -3.01 9.14 -24.76
C GLU A 11 -1.66 9.27 -24.03
N VAL A 12 -1.27 8.22 -23.30
CA VAL A 12 0.06 8.12 -22.67
C VAL A 12 0.95 7.28 -23.57
N CYS A 13 2.02 7.88 -24.11
CA CYS A 13 2.99 7.15 -24.93
C CYS A 13 4.08 6.52 -24.05
N TRP A 14 3.78 5.41 -23.38
CA TRP A 14 4.76 4.66 -22.58
C TRP A 14 5.56 3.65 -23.42
N ASP A 15 5.04 3.26 -24.57
CA ASP A 15 5.63 2.33 -25.53
C ASP A 15 5.27 2.75 -26.96
N GLU A 16 5.54 1.87 -27.92
CA GLU A 16 5.31 2.10 -29.35
C GLU A 16 3.98 1.50 -29.84
N TYR A 17 3.13 0.96 -28.96
CA TYR A 17 1.91 0.22 -29.34
C TYR A 17 0.92 1.05 -30.16
N LEU A 18 0.78 2.34 -29.83
CA LEU A 18 -0.10 3.28 -30.55
C LEU A 18 0.61 4.01 -31.71
N ILE A 19 1.87 3.68 -32.02
CA ILE A 19 2.70 4.40 -33.00
C ILE A 19 2.78 3.59 -34.29
N ASP A 20 2.09 4.05 -35.33
CA ASP A 20 2.21 3.47 -36.70
C ASP A 20 3.57 3.83 -37.33
N ARG A 21 4.00 5.09 -37.19
CA ARG A 21 5.28 5.56 -37.72
C ARG A 21 5.87 6.68 -36.88
N ALA A 22 7.13 6.55 -36.51
CA ALA A 22 7.98 7.62 -35.98
C ALA A 22 9.01 8.05 -37.04
N LYS A 23 9.25 9.35 -37.18
CA LYS A 23 10.34 9.89 -38.01
C LYS A 23 11.09 10.95 -37.23
N ASP A 24 12.40 10.77 -37.11
CA ASP A 24 13.31 11.69 -36.40
C ASP A 24 12.93 11.96 -34.93
N VAL A 25 12.19 11.03 -34.31
CA VAL A 25 11.75 11.05 -32.90
C VAL A 25 11.84 9.64 -32.30
N ARG A 26 11.89 9.54 -30.96
CA ARG A 26 11.86 8.26 -30.23
C ARG A 26 11.03 8.37 -28.96
N VAL A 27 10.46 7.25 -28.50
CA VAL A 27 9.90 7.16 -27.15
C VAL A 27 11.04 7.17 -26.14
N GLN A 28 10.91 7.98 -25.08
CA GLN A 28 11.93 8.07 -24.03
C GLN A 28 11.27 8.13 -22.66
N MET A 29 11.63 7.18 -21.80
CA MET A 29 11.26 7.24 -20.40
C MET A 29 12.05 8.37 -19.71
N HIS A 30 11.32 9.35 -19.18
CA HIS A 30 11.92 10.43 -18.40
C HIS A 30 12.35 9.92 -17.02
N ARG A 31 13.45 10.47 -16.51
CA ARG A 31 13.91 10.18 -15.15
C ARG A 31 13.28 11.18 -14.18
N PRO A 32 12.74 10.73 -13.03
CA PRO A 32 12.33 11.64 -11.98
C PRO A 32 13.49 12.55 -11.56
N GLU A 33 13.20 13.83 -11.37
CA GLU A 33 14.15 14.79 -10.81
C GLU A 33 13.87 14.96 -9.33
N PHE A 34 14.91 14.93 -8.51
CA PHE A 34 14.77 15.24 -7.09
C PHE A 34 14.33 16.71 -6.90
N ARG A 35 13.28 16.93 -6.10
CA ARG A 35 12.66 18.25 -5.87
C ARG A 35 12.59 18.64 -4.38
N ASN A 36 13.60 18.25 -3.61
CA ASN A 36 13.68 18.39 -2.15
C ASN A 36 12.78 17.42 -1.38
N VAL A 37 13.03 17.32 -0.07
CA VAL A 37 12.24 16.54 0.88
C VAL A 37 10.98 17.31 1.24
N VAL A 38 9.81 16.68 1.12
CA VAL A 38 8.49 17.31 1.37
C VAL A 38 7.97 17.06 2.79
N LEU A 39 8.45 16.00 3.43
CA LEU A 39 8.18 15.62 4.82
C LEU A 39 9.41 14.86 5.34
N ASP A 40 9.95 15.27 6.48
CA ASP A 40 11.00 14.55 7.19
C ASP A 40 10.35 13.80 8.37
N CYS A 41 10.31 12.47 8.33
CA CYS A 41 9.70 11.60 9.34
C CYS A 41 10.61 11.43 10.59
N ASN A 42 10.62 12.44 11.46
CA ASN A 42 11.51 12.54 12.61
C ASN A 42 10.78 12.76 13.95
N ALA A 43 9.45 12.65 13.98
CA ALA A 43 8.69 12.71 15.23
C ALA A 43 8.82 11.39 16.01
N PRO A 44 8.81 11.41 17.35
CA PRO A 44 9.06 10.21 18.15
C PRO A 44 8.16 9.01 17.86
N TRP A 45 6.90 9.26 17.50
CA TRP A 45 5.90 8.22 17.20
C TRP A 45 5.99 7.65 15.79
N GLU A 46 6.82 8.21 14.91
CA GLU A 46 7.01 7.73 13.55
C GLU A 46 8.03 6.59 13.47
N GLY A 47 8.96 6.55 14.43
CA GLY A 47 10.03 5.55 14.49
C GLY A 47 11.03 5.65 13.33
N ASN A 48 11.77 4.56 13.10
CA ASN A 48 12.81 4.47 12.06
C ASN A 48 12.32 3.80 10.75
N VAL A 49 11.07 3.34 10.71
CA VAL A 49 10.44 2.72 9.54
C VAL A 49 9.17 3.48 9.19
N CYS A 50 9.22 4.27 8.12
CA CYS A 50 8.06 4.96 7.57
C CYS A 50 7.77 4.48 6.14
N GLY A 51 6.49 4.31 5.80
CA GLY A 51 6.10 3.76 4.52
C GLY A 51 4.61 3.87 4.23
N TYR A 52 4.17 3.22 3.15
CA TYR A 52 2.77 3.23 2.70
C TYR A 52 2.15 4.63 2.67
N PHE A 53 2.89 5.59 2.11
CA PHE A 53 2.41 6.96 1.94
C PHE A 53 1.21 6.98 0.98
N VAL A 54 0.08 7.49 1.47
CA VAL A 54 -1.14 7.72 0.69
C VAL A 54 -1.37 9.22 0.62
N LEU A 55 -1.21 9.76 -0.59
CA LEU A 55 -1.46 11.17 -0.87
C LEU A 55 -2.84 11.33 -1.51
N LEU A 56 -3.73 12.06 -0.85
CA LEU A 56 -5.01 12.47 -1.39
C LEU A 56 -4.99 13.95 -1.77
N ASN A 57 -5.49 14.24 -2.95
CA ASN A 57 -5.83 15.60 -3.35
C ASN A 57 -7.30 15.86 -3.01
N ASP A 58 -7.53 16.62 -1.93
CA ASP A 58 -8.84 17.03 -1.46
C ASP A 58 -9.05 18.53 -1.74
N GLN A 59 -9.08 18.86 -3.03
CA GLN A 59 -9.27 20.22 -3.56
C GLN A 59 -8.13 21.19 -3.16
N GLU A 60 -8.37 22.08 -2.20
CA GLU A 60 -7.40 23.07 -1.72
C GLU A 60 -6.42 22.50 -0.68
N GLN A 61 -6.62 21.25 -0.30
CA GLN A 61 -5.86 20.58 0.74
C GLN A 61 -5.37 19.21 0.25
N PHE A 62 -4.07 18.98 0.36
CA PHE A 62 -3.48 17.66 0.23
C PHE A 62 -3.43 17.00 1.60
N ARG A 63 -3.83 15.73 1.66
CA ARG A 63 -3.79 14.90 2.85
C ARG A 63 -2.80 13.78 2.63
N LEU A 64 -1.93 13.57 3.61
CA LEU A 64 -0.90 12.54 3.57
C LEU A 64 -1.09 11.62 4.77
N TYR A 65 -1.41 10.38 4.50
CA TYR A 65 -1.43 9.30 5.48
C TYR A 65 -0.19 8.46 5.29
N TYR A 66 0.42 7.99 6.37
CA TYR A 66 1.62 7.18 6.28
C TYR A 66 1.78 6.31 7.51
N ARG A 67 2.42 5.16 7.34
CA ARG A 67 2.81 4.29 8.44
C ARG A 67 4.05 4.84 9.12
N GLY A 68 4.06 4.80 10.44
CA GLY A 68 5.26 4.87 11.29
C GLY A 68 5.41 3.58 12.11
N MET A 69 6.64 3.15 12.32
CA MET A 69 7.02 1.97 13.12
C MET A 69 8.45 2.16 13.59
N ASN A 70 8.77 1.64 14.78
CA ASN A 70 10.14 1.46 15.20
C ASN A 70 10.50 -0.03 15.16
N TYR A 71 11.59 -0.37 14.49
CA TYR A 71 12.12 -1.72 14.42
C TYR A 71 13.63 -1.68 14.63
N ASP A 72 14.08 -2.09 15.80
CA ASP A 72 15.49 -2.11 16.17
C ASP A 72 15.83 -3.33 17.05
N VAL A 73 17.10 -3.52 17.39
CA VAL A 73 17.59 -4.55 18.32
C VAL A 73 18.63 -3.94 19.27
N ASP A 74 18.56 -4.33 20.53
CA ASP A 74 19.56 -3.95 21.52
C ASP A 74 20.89 -4.70 21.32
N GLN A 75 21.88 -4.39 22.17
CA GLN A 75 23.22 -5.01 22.14
C GLN A 75 23.21 -6.53 22.35
N ASP A 76 22.20 -7.06 23.03
CA ASP A 76 21.99 -8.49 23.30
C ASP A 76 21.13 -9.17 22.22
N ALA A 77 20.86 -8.47 21.11
CA ALA A 77 19.97 -8.91 20.04
C ALA A 77 18.52 -9.14 20.50
N LYS A 78 18.05 -8.39 21.51
CA LYS A 78 16.63 -8.33 21.85
C LYS A 78 15.96 -7.26 21.00
N PRO A 79 14.83 -7.56 20.36
CA PRO A 79 14.09 -6.57 19.60
C PRO A 79 13.65 -5.35 20.44
N ILE A 80 13.67 -4.18 19.81
CA ILE A 80 13.17 -2.91 20.33
C ILE A 80 12.03 -2.48 19.42
N TYR A 81 10.87 -2.27 20.03
CA TYR A 81 9.61 -2.00 19.32
C TYR A 81 9.13 -0.57 19.50
N SER A 82 8.10 -0.22 18.74
CA SER A 82 7.39 1.04 18.94
C SER A 82 6.49 0.97 20.19
N HIS A 83 6.31 2.10 20.87
CA HIS A 83 5.31 2.25 21.93
C HIS A 83 3.92 2.61 21.40
N ALA A 84 3.63 2.32 20.12
CA ALA A 84 2.33 2.62 19.51
C ALA A 84 1.17 1.86 20.18
N THR A 85 1.47 0.83 20.96
CA THR A 85 0.50 -0.07 21.58
C THR A 85 -0.07 0.43 22.92
N GLU A 86 0.25 1.66 23.33
CA GLU A 86 -0.32 2.27 24.54
C GLU A 86 -1.86 2.30 24.47
N GLY A 87 -2.52 1.66 25.43
CA GLY A 87 -3.97 1.54 25.50
C GLY A 87 -4.57 0.31 24.80
N LEU A 88 -3.77 -0.56 24.19
CA LEU A 88 -4.20 -1.88 23.72
C LEU A 88 -4.17 -2.92 24.86
N ASP A 89 -4.90 -4.03 24.74
CA ASP A 89 -4.81 -5.12 25.71
C ASP A 89 -3.52 -5.95 25.56
N GLU A 90 -3.17 -6.77 26.55
CA GLU A 90 -1.92 -7.56 26.53
C GLU A 90 -1.88 -8.59 25.38
N ALA A 91 -3.03 -9.10 24.94
CA ALA A 91 -3.11 -10.09 23.88
C ALA A 91 -2.85 -9.45 22.51
N ASP A 92 -3.36 -8.24 22.29
CA ASP A 92 -3.11 -7.42 21.12
C ASP A 92 -1.68 -6.86 21.12
N GLN A 93 -1.14 -6.47 22.28
CA GLN A 93 0.25 -6.04 22.40
C GLN A 93 1.28 -7.13 22.04
N ALA A 94 0.96 -8.40 22.27
CA ALA A 94 1.87 -9.53 22.03
C ALA A 94 2.04 -9.88 20.54
N LEU A 95 1.20 -9.32 19.67
CA LEU A 95 1.30 -9.48 18.23
C LEU A 95 2.19 -8.37 17.68
N TRP A 96 3.42 -8.72 17.28
CA TRP A 96 4.40 -7.87 16.55
C TRP A 96 3.79 -7.04 15.40
N LEU A 97 2.66 -7.52 14.91
CA LEU A 97 1.81 -6.94 13.89
C LEU A 97 1.16 -5.60 14.28
N TYR A 98 1.02 -5.24 15.56
CA TYR A 98 0.34 -4.01 16.01
C TYR A 98 1.28 -2.88 16.45
N GLU A 99 2.56 -2.97 16.13
CA GLU A 99 3.57 -1.95 16.48
C GLU A 99 3.66 -0.82 15.43
N SER A 100 2.61 -0.67 14.62
CA SER A 100 2.52 0.34 13.57
C SER A 100 1.53 1.42 13.95
N SER A 101 1.93 2.67 13.75
CA SER A 101 1.04 3.82 13.78
C SER A 101 0.68 4.24 12.36
N VAL A 102 -0.55 4.71 12.14
CA VAL A 102 -0.92 5.46 10.94
C VAL A 102 -0.99 6.93 11.33
N CYS A 103 -0.14 7.74 10.70
CA CYS A 103 0.04 9.17 10.97
C CYS A 103 -0.59 10.02 9.87
N TYR A 104 -0.87 11.29 10.19
CA TYR A 104 -1.58 12.23 9.32
C TYR A 104 -0.86 13.57 9.14
N ALA A 105 -0.67 14.02 7.90
CA ALA A 105 -0.10 15.31 7.57
C ALA A 105 -0.87 16.02 6.45
N GLU A 106 -0.70 17.34 6.36
CA GLU A 106 -1.43 18.21 5.45
C GLU A 106 -0.49 19.14 4.68
N SER A 107 -0.85 19.45 3.43
CA SER A 107 -0.18 20.46 2.60
C SER A 107 -1.18 21.25 1.75
N ARG A 108 -0.97 22.57 1.58
CA ARG A 108 -1.79 23.39 0.66
C ARG A 108 -1.21 23.48 -0.76
N ASP A 109 0.06 23.12 -0.93
CA ASP A 109 0.79 23.27 -2.18
C ASP A 109 1.28 21.94 -2.78
N GLY A 110 1.11 20.84 -2.04
CA GLY A 110 1.57 19.51 -2.41
C GLY A 110 3.10 19.35 -2.36
N LYS A 111 3.83 20.34 -1.82
CA LYS A 111 5.30 20.40 -1.80
C LYS A 111 5.86 20.43 -0.39
N THR A 112 5.13 20.97 0.58
CA THR A 112 5.53 20.96 1.99
C THR A 112 4.40 20.44 2.84
N PHE A 113 4.64 19.33 3.55
CA PHE A 113 3.66 18.73 4.44
C PHE A 113 3.96 19.07 5.89
N ARG A 114 2.92 19.29 6.67
CA ARG A 114 2.98 19.56 8.10
C ARG A 114 2.16 18.52 8.84
N ARG A 115 2.70 17.97 9.91
CA ARG A 115 1.95 17.12 10.84
C ARG A 115 0.83 17.95 11.44
N VAL A 116 -0.38 17.39 11.48
CA VAL A 116 -1.53 18.02 12.12
C VAL A 116 -1.81 17.26 13.41
N PRO A 117 -1.65 17.86 14.60
CA PRO A 117 -1.99 17.19 15.84
C PRO A 117 -3.47 16.85 15.89
N VAL A 118 -3.80 15.56 15.75
CA VAL A 118 -5.17 15.04 15.76
C VAL A 118 -5.65 14.73 17.17
N ARG A 119 -4.71 14.48 18.10
CA ARG A 119 -4.96 14.29 19.54
C ARG A 119 -5.92 13.18 19.91
N LYS A 120 -5.78 12.04 19.24
CA LYS A 120 -6.67 10.89 19.37
C LYS A 120 -6.11 9.77 20.24
N LEU A 121 -4.87 9.38 19.97
CA LEU A 121 -4.25 8.22 20.59
C LEU A 121 -3.07 8.66 21.45
N PRO A 122 -2.91 8.09 22.66
CA PRO A 122 -1.78 8.41 23.50
C PRO A 122 -0.49 7.86 22.89
N PHE A 123 0.59 8.60 23.08
CA PHE A 123 1.95 8.16 22.83
C PHE A 123 2.84 8.76 23.92
N TRP A 124 3.45 7.91 24.73
CA TRP A 124 4.26 8.32 25.89
C TRP A 124 3.47 9.24 26.85
N GLY A 125 2.22 8.87 27.14
CA GLY A 125 1.37 9.57 28.09
C GLY A 125 0.83 10.93 27.63
N THR A 126 1.02 11.30 26.35
CA THR A 126 0.44 12.51 25.74
C THR A 126 -0.31 12.17 24.46
N THR A 127 -1.35 12.92 24.13
CA THR A 127 -2.02 12.84 22.83
C THR A 127 -1.53 13.90 21.84
N ASP A 128 -0.53 14.72 22.14
CA ASP A 128 -0.06 15.77 21.22
C ASP A 128 0.76 15.21 20.04
N ASN A 129 0.08 14.47 19.17
CA ASN A 129 0.61 13.76 18.01
C ASN A 129 -0.45 13.73 16.88
N ASN A 130 -0.05 13.20 15.72
CA ASN A 130 -0.87 13.07 14.52
C ASN A 130 -1.28 11.62 14.21
N ILE A 131 -1.31 10.74 15.22
CA ILE A 131 -1.66 9.32 15.06
C ILE A 131 -3.18 9.15 14.97
N ILE A 132 -3.65 8.51 13.90
CA ILE A 132 -5.07 8.22 13.68
C ILE A 132 -5.43 6.74 13.88
N PHE A 133 -4.46 5.82 13.77
CA PHE A 133 -4.61 4.41 14.12
C PHE A 133 -3.34 3.86 14.77
N ASN A 134 -3.52 2.90 15.68
CA ASN A 134 -2.47 2.04 16.24
C ASN A 134 -2.86 0.54 16.21
N THR A 135 -3.95 0.19 15.53
CA THR A 135 -4.48 -1.17 15.41
C THR A 135 -4.44 -1.70 13.99
N ILE A 136 -3.87 -0.93 13.06
CA ILE A 136 -3.66 -1.37 11.68
C ILE A 136 -2.31 -2.05 11.60
N ARG A 137 -2.31 -3.24 11.00
CA ARG A 137 -1.15 -4.11 10.95
C ARG A 137 0.09 -3.49 10.29
N ASP A 138 0.03 -3.33 8.98
CA ASP A 138 1.20 -2.93 8.18
C ASP A 138 0.83 -2.11 6.93
N ASN A 139 -0.36 -2.32 6.36
CA ASN A 139 -0.82 -1.61 5.17
C ASN A 139 -2.21 -1.03 5.40
N ILE A 140 -2.38 0.21 4.94
CA ILE A 140 -3.70 0.82 4.77
C ILE A 140 -3.68 1.73 3.54
N TYR A 141 -4.77 1.72 2.80
CA TYR A 141 -4.99 2.64 1.69
C TYR A 141 -6.21 3.50 2.00
N PHE A 142 -6.08 4.81 1.83
CA PHE A 142 -7.18 5.75 1.95
C PHE A 142 -7.56 6.29 0.58
N PHE A 143 -8.83 6.58 0.36
CA PHE A 143 -9.30 7.31 -0.81
C PHE A 143 -10.56 8.12 -0.49
N LYS A 144 -10.80 9.13 -1.30
CA LYS A 144 -12.06 9.86 -1.34
C LYS A 144 -12.98 9.18 -2.34
N ASP A 145 -14.16 8.77 -1.92
CA ASP A 145 -15.14 8.15 -2.79
C ASP A 145 -15.81 9.22 -3.67
N THR A 146 -15.58 9.11 -4.97
CA THR A 146 -16.11 10.04 -5.98
C THR A 146 -17.41 9.56 -6.62
N ASN A 147 -17.99 8.46 -6.15
CA ASN A 147 -19.32 8.04 -6.57
C ASN A 147 -20.32 9.16 -6.20
N PRO A 148 -21.11 9.70 -7.16
CA PRO A 148 -22.10 10.74 -6.87
C PRO A 148 -23.18 10.30 -5.87
N ASN A 149 -23.35 8.99 -5.66
CA ASN A 149 -24.29 8.42 -4.70
C ASN A 149 -23.62 8.03 -3.37
N CYS A 150 -22.34 8.36 -3.16
CA CYS A 150 -21.66 8.07 -1.90
C CYS A 150 -22.32 8.86 -0.76
N ALA A 151 -22.62 8.16 0.34
CA ALA A 151 -23.19 8.80 1.51
C ALA A 151 -22.14 9.75 2.16
N PRO A 152 -22.51 10.99 2.54
CA PRO A 152 -21.55 11.97 3.06
C PRO A 152 -20.76 11.49 4.30
N GLU A 153 -21.37 10.66 5.13
CA GLU A 153 -20.74 10.05 6.31
C GLU A 153 -19.61 9.07 5.97
N ALA A 154 -19.59 8.59 4.72
CA ALA A 154 -18.65 7.58 4.23
C ALA A 154 -17.78 8.10 3.08
N LEU A 155 -17.65 9.44 2.96
CA LEU A 155 -16.95 10.14 1.88
C LEU A 155 -15.48 9.72 1.74
N TYR A 156 -14.81 9.45 2.86
CA TYR A 156 -13.46 8.89 2.89
C TYR A 156 -13.52 7.45 3.33
N LYS A 157 -12.76 6.62 2.63
CA LYS A 157 -12.70 5.18 2.88
C LYS A 157 -11.25 4.75 3.09
N GLY A 158 -11.05 3.88 4.06
CA GLY A 158 -9.78 3.22 4.38
C GLY A 158 -9.89 1.72 4.16
N LEU A 159 -8.86 1.09 3.61
CA LEU A 159 -8.77 -0.35 3.39
C LEU A 159 -7.57 -0.89 4.13
N GLY A 160 -7.79 -1.68 5.17
CA GLY A 160 -6.71 -2.26 5.99
C GLY A 160 -6.89 -3.76 6.18
N GLU A 161 -5.79 -4.50 6.14
CA GLU A 161 -5.81 -5.94 6.41
C GLU A 161 -5.94 -6.21 7.91
N ALA A 162 -6.79 -7.17 8.27
CA ALA A 162 -6.77 -7.81 9.58
C ALA A 162 -7.38 -9.22 9.50
N ASN A 163 -6.69 -10.19 10.08
CA ASN A 163 -7.09 -11.60 10.14
C ASN A 163 -7.35 -12.22 8.75
N GLN A 164 -6.47 -11.97 7.78
CA GLN A 164 -6.58 -12.41 6.39
C GLN A 164 -7.86 -11.93 5.67
N ALA A 165 -8.44 -10.83 6.13
CA ALA A 165 -9.55 -10.16 5.50
C ALA A 165 -9.22 -8.69 5.27
N LEU A 166 -9.79 -8.12 4.20
CA LEU A 166 -9.71 -6.70 3.92
C LEU A 166 -10.88 -5.99 4.59
N TRP A 167 -10.58 -5.15 5.58
CA TRP A 167 -11.57 -4.38 6.31
C TRP A 167 -11.75 -2.98 5.72
N LEU A 168 -13.01 -2.55 5.69
CA LEU A 168 -13.41 -1.21 5.34
C LEU A 168 -13.46 -0.32 6.59
N TYR A 169 -12.90 0.87 6.45
CA TYR A 169 -12.99 1.98 7.38
C TYR A 169 -13.68 3.15 6.68
N GLU A 170 -14.59 3.86 7.34
CA GLU A 170 -15.35 4.96 6.73
C GLU A 170 -15.29 6.21 7.59
N SER A 171 -15.23 7.37 6.94
CA SER A 171 -15.12 8.68 7.58
C SER A 171 -15.78 9.76 6.74
N SER A 172 -16.39 10.75 7.41
CA SER A 172 -16.92 11.95 6.77
C SER A 172 -15.87 13.04 6.54
N ASP A 173 -14.79 13.05 7.33
CA ASP A 173 -13.81 14.15 7.38
C ASP A 173 -12.37 13.72 7.04
N GLY A 174 -12.14 12.43 6.84
CA GLY A 174 -10.85 11.86 6.48
C GLY A 174 -9.87 11.76 7.64
N VAL A 175 -10.29 11.93 8.89
CA VAL A 175 -9.45 11.81 10.09
C VAL A 175 -10.12 10.91 11.14
N ASN A 176 -11.45 10.97 11.23
CA ASN A 176 -12.29 10.15 12.09
C ASN A 176 -12.86 8.98 11.29
N PHE A 177 -12.10 7.89 11.15
CA PHE A 177 -12.66 6.68 10.58
C PHE A 177 -13.08 5.66 11.61
N GLU A 178 -14.14 4.95 11.28
CA GLU A 178 -14.69 3.82 12.01
C GLU A 178 -14.50 2.55 11.18
N LYS A 179 -14.09 1.45 11.83
CA LYS A 179 -14.02 0.12 11.20
C LYS A 179 -15.43 -0.43 11.05
N THR A 180 -15.91 -0.62 9.83
CA THR A 180 -17.34 -0.93 9.59
C THR A 180 -17.57 -2.41 9.30
N ARG A 181 -16.95 -2.96 8.27
CA ARG A 181 -17.19 -4.35 7.82
C ARG A 181 -16.02 -4.93 7.03
N ILE A 182 -16.05 -6.25 6.84
CA ILE A 182 -15.19 -6.91 5.85
C ILE A 182 -15.67 -6.52 4.45
N LEU A 183 -14.72 -6.11 3.61
CA LEU A 183 -14.94 -5.78 2.20
C LEU A 183 -14.73 -6.99 1.31
N ALA A 184 -13.67 -7.75 1.56
CA ALA A 184 -13.33 -8.98 0.86
C ALA A 184 -12.46 -9.89 1.75
N ASP A 185 -12.57 -11.20 1.58
CA ASP A 185 -11.87 -12.21 2.36
C ASP A 185 -11.31 -13.35 1.49
N ASP A 186 -11.11 -13.11 0.19
CA ASP A 186 -10.68 -14.07 -0.84
C ASP A 186 -9.25 -13.83 -1.33
N GLY A 187 -8.45 -13.06 -0.60
CA GLY A 187 -7.11 -12.65 -0.98
C GLY A 187 -6.12 -12.75 0.17
N ALA A 188 -4.89 -12.34 -0.12
CA ALA A 188 -3.80 -12.36 0.85
C ALA A 188 -3.67 -11.02 1.60
N TYR A 189 -3.99 -9.91 0.94
CA TYR A 189 -4.15 -8.55 1.51
C TYR A 189 -2.96 -7.90 2.26
N ASP A 190 -1.86 -8.59 2.58
CA ASP A 190 -0.65 -7.96 3.19
C ASP A 190 0.22 -7.13 2.25
N SER A 191 -0.44 -6.30 1.45
CA SER A 191 0.19 -5.32 0.57
C SER A 191 -0.76 -4.13 0.39
N LEU A 192 -0.39 -3.15 -0.44
CA LEU A 192 -1.29 -2.06 -0.78
C LEU A 192 -2.52 -2.58 -1.55
N ASN A 193 -3.70 -2.45 -0.96
CA ASN A 193 -4.98 -2.77 -1.56
C ASN A 193 -5.70 -1.47 -1.94
N VAL A 194 -5.98 -1.27 -3.23
CA VAL A 194 -6.48 0.00 -3.77
C VAL A 194 -7.92 -0.17 -4.23
N ALA A 195 -8.78 0.78 -3.89
CA ALA A 195 -10.09 0.89 -4.52
C ALA A 195 -10.39 2.33 -4.94
N PHE A 196 -11.27 2.48 -5.92
CA PHE A 196 -11.77 3.77 -6.37
C PHE A 196 -13.06 3.59 -7.16
N TRP A 197 -13.86 4.66 -7.24
CA TRP A 197 -14.97 4.76 -8.19
C TRP A 197 -14.42 5.22 -9.55
N ASP A 198 -14.74 4.49 -10.62
CA ASP A 198 -14.49 4.93 -11.98
C ASP A 198 -15.76 5.54 -12.58
N GLU A 199 -15.68 6.82 -12.93
CA GLU A 199 -16.79 7.59 -13.51
C GLU A 199 -17.13 7.15 -14.95
N ASN A 200 -16.20 6.55 -15.70
CA ASN A 200 -16.45 6.18 -17.09
C ASN A 200 -17.25 4.87 -17.21
N THR A 201 -16.97 3.90 -16.34
CA THR A 201 -17.68 2.62 -16.28
C THR A 201 -18.77 2.58 -15.21
N GLU A 202 -18.89 3.68 -14.43
CA GLU A 202 -19.86 3.84 -13.34
C GLU A 202 -19.84 2.64 -12.39
N GLN A 203 -18.65 2.27 -11.93
CA GLN A 203 -18.44 1.18 -10.99
C GLN A 203 -17.15 1.38 -10.20
N TYR A 204 -17.11 0.74 -9.04
CA TYR A 204 -15.91 0.60 -8.25
C TYR A 204 -15.00 -0.47 -8.84
N PHE A 205 -13.71 -0.23 -8.72
CA PHE A 205 -12.67 -1.25 -8.86
C PHE A 205 -11.98 -1.46 -7.51
N LEU A 206 -11.64 -2.71 -7.22
CA LEU A 206 -10.83 -3.11 -6.08
C LEU A 206 -9.66 -3.96 -6.60
N PHE A 207 -8.44 -3.45 -6.40
CA PHE A 207 -7.18 -4.10 -6.72
C PHE A 207 -6.47 -4.51 -5.44
N TYR A 208 -6.13 -5.78 -5.31
CA TYR A 208 -5.53 -6.30 -4.08
C TYR A 208 -4.62 -7.48 -4.38
N ARG A 209 -3.80 -7.85 -3.41
CA ARG A 209 -2.85 -8.94 -3.59
C ARG A 209 -3.53 -10.30 -3.42
N GLY A 210 -3.32 -11.16 -4.39
CA GLY A 210 -3.63 -12.58 -4.35
C GLY A 210 -2.38 -13.43 -4.44
N LEU A 211 -2.60 -14.74 -4.52
CA LEU A 211 -1.57 -15.74 -4.76
C LEU A 211 -2.09 -16.75 -5.80
N HIS A 212 -1.20 -17.32 -6.60
CA HIS A 212 -1.47 -18.50 -7.43
C HIS A 212 -0.26 -19.44 -7.46
N GLY A 213 -0.39 -20.58 -8.13
CA GLY A 213 0.66 -21.60 -8.16
C GLY A 213 0.52 -22.64 -7.04
N ALA A 214 1.53 -23.49 -6.90
CA ALA A 214 1.49 -24.59 -5.95
C ALA A 214 1.52 -24.06 -4.51
N GLY A 215 0.60 -24.53 -3.68
CA GLY A 215 0.51 -24.13 -2.29
C GLY A 215 -0.35 -22.89 -2.02
N ALA A 216 -0.89 -22.18 -2.99
CA ALA A 216 -1.80 -21.06 -2.73
C ALA A 216 -3.27 -21.42 -2.97
N PRO A 217 -3.90 -22.34 -2.20
CA PRO A 217 -5.30 -22.66 -2.41
C PRO A 217 -6.13 -21.38 -2.23
N GLU A 218 -6.98 -21.09 -3.21
CA GLU A 218 -7.92 -19.97 -3.18
C GLU A 218 -7.28 -18.56 -3.13
N GLY A 219 -5.95 -18.46 -3.24
CA GLY A 219 -5.23 -17.18 -3.20
C GLY A 219 -4.92 -16.60 -1.83
N LYS A 220 -4.99 -17.44 -0.80
CA LYS A 220 -4.72 -17.04 0.58
C LYS A 220 -3.40 -17.63 1.07
N TRP A 221 -2.87 -17.01 2.11
CA TRP A 221 -1.79 -17.61 2.88
C TRP A 221 -2.28 -18.80 3.68
N THR A 222 -1.49 -19.86 3.72
CA THR A 222 -1.58 -20.86 4.79
C THR A 222 -0.56 -20.56 5.89
N THR A 223 -0.83 -21.01 7.12
CA THR A 223 0.06 -20.84 8.28
C THR A 223 1.47 -21.40 8.03
N GLN A 224 1.57 -22.49 7.27
CA GLN A 224 2.85 -23.11 6.92
C GLN A 224 3.69 -22.23 5.97
N GLN A 225 3.04 -21.38 5.17
CA GLN A 225 3.68 -20.62 4.09
C GLN A 225 4.09 -19.22 4.46
N SER A 226 3.36 -18.55 5.35
CA SER A 226 3.77 -17.24 5.86
C SER A 226 5.15 -17.27 6.52
N SER A 227 5.60 -18.46 6.95
CA SER A 227 6.88 -18.70 7.62
C SER A 227 7.91 -19.42 6.73
N ALA A 228 7.58 -19.76 5.49
CA ALA A 228 8.46 -20.51 4.61
C ALA A 228 9.50 -19.59 3.95
N ARG A 229 10.77 -20.02 3.95
CA ARG A 229 11.87 -19.32 3.27
C ARG A 229 11.86 -19.52 1.75
N HIS A 230 11.16 -20.55 1.28
CA HIS A 230 11.02 -20.89 -0.14
C HIS A 230 9.57 -21.26 -0.38
N THR A 231 8.99 -20.72 -1.46
CA THR A 231 7.58 -20.88 -1.75
C THR A 231 7.36 -21.09 -3.24
N ASP A 232 6.53 -22.06 -3.59
CA ASP A 232 6.19 -22.37 -5.00
C ASP A 232 4.97 -21.56 -5.51
N PHE A 233 4.42 -20.68 -4.68
CA PHE A 233 3.37 -19.75 -5.10
C PHE A 233 3.99 -18.48 -5.71
N ILE A 234 3.17 -17.78 -6.48
CA ILE A 234 3.47 -16.47 -7.03
C ILE A 234 2.54 -15.44 -6.40
N ARG A 235 3.11 -14.31 -5.99
CA ARG A 235 2.35 -13.12 -5.57
C ARG A 235 1.77 -12.42 -6.79
N ASP A 236 0.45 -12.27 -6.85
CA ASP A 236 -0.25 -11.65 -7.97
C ASP A 236 -1.16 -10.49 -7.55
N VAL A 237 -1.73 -9.83 -8.55
CA VAL A 237 -2.73 -8.77 -8.36
C VAL A 237 -4.08 -9.27 -8.86
N ARG A 238 -5.09 -9.16 -8.00
CA ARG A 238 -6.49 -9.45 -8.31
C ARG A 238 -7.27 -8.17 -8.51
N VAL A 239 -8.30 -8.24 -9.34
CA VAL A 239 -9.28 -7.17 -9.55
C VAL A 239 -10.70 -7.68 -9.34
N ARG A 240 -11.50 -6.89 -8.65
CA ARG A 240 -12.95 -7.04 -8.53
C ARG A 240 -13.65 -5.74 -8.90
N THR A 241 -14.91 -5.84 -9.29
CA THR A 241 -15.75 -4.70 -9.63
C THR A 241 -17.04 -4.72 -8.83
N SER A 242 -17.61 -3.55 -8.56
CA SER A 242 -18.88 -3.42 -7.83
C SER A 242 -19.64 -2.18 -8.26
N LYS A 243 -20.98 -2.23 -8.27
CA LYS A 243 -21.83 -1.06 -8.53
C LYS A 243 -22.19 -0.29 -7.26
N ASP A 244 -22.15 -0.94 -6.10
CA ASP A 244 -22.69 -0.46 -4.82
C ASP A 244 -21.65 -0.48 -3.68
N PHE A 245 -20.41 -0.89 -3.97
CA PHE A 245 -19.31 -1.09 -3.01
C PHE A 245 -19.57 -2.19 -1.97
N VAL A 246 -20.65 -2.97 -2.11
CA VAL A 246 -21.07 -4.03 -1.19
C VAL A 246 -21.02 -5.38 -1.89
N THR A 247 -21.61 -5.46 -3.08
CA THR A 247 -21.69 -6.65 -3.91
C THR A 247 -20.56 -6.63 -4.93
N TRP A 248 -19.65 -7.59 -4.86
CA TRP A 248 -18.45 -7.64 -5.68
C TRP A 248 -18.47 -8.82 -6.66
N SER A 249 -18.02 -8.58 -7.89
CA SER A 249 -17.81 -9.64 -8.89
C SER A 249 -16.86 -10.71 -8.41
N GLU A 250 -16.81 -11.87 -9.07
CA GLU A 250 -15.75 -12.86 -8.82
C GLU A 250 -14.35 -12.25 -9.05
N PRO A 251 -13.34 -12.63 -8.24
CA PRO A 251 -11.99 -12.10 -8.37
C PRO A 251 -11.32 -12.59 -9.65
N GLN A 252 -10.72 -11.66 -10.40
CA GLN A 252 -9.97 -11.96 -11.61
C GLN A 252 -8.49 -11.64 -11.40
N MET A 253 -7.61 -12.53 -11.82
CA MET A 253 -6.17 -12.27 -11.82
C MET A 253 -5.80 -11.34 -12.99
N ILE A 254 -4.94 -10.35 -12.73
CA ILE A 254 -4.40 -9.52 -13.81
C ILE A 254 -3.32 -10.29 -14.55
N ILE A 255 -3.55 -10.52 -15.83
CA ILE A 255 -2.56 -11.11 -16.75
C ILE A 255 -1.92 -9.97 -17.52
N PHE A 256 -0.63 -9.71 -17.28
CA PHE A 256 0.10 -8.62 -17.94
C PHE A 256 0.52 -8.98 -19.36
N ASP A 257 1.23 -10.08 -19.52
CA ASP A 257 1.65 -10.63 -20.80
C ASP A 257 1.61 -12.16 -20.68
N PRO A 258 0.68 -12.85 -21.36
CA PRO A 258 0.54 -14.30 -21.24
C PRO A 258 1.73 -15.09 -21.82
N GLU A 259 2.60 -14.44 -22.59
CA GLU A 259 3.81 -15.07 -23.14
C GLU A 259 5.03 -14.92 -22.22
N ARG A 260 4.92 -14.16 -21.13
CA ARG A 260 6.02 -13.95 -20.17
C ARG A 260 5.89 -14.84 -18.96
N ASP A 261 7.05 -15.16 -18.37
CA ASP A 261 7.14 -15.79 -17.06
C ASP A 261 6.43 -14.94 -16.00
N ASP A 262 5.79 -15.62 -15.06
CA ASP A 262 5.17 -14.98 -13.92
C ASP A 262 6.19 -14.19 -13.09
N LEU A 263 5.80 -12.97 -12.74
CA LEU A 263 6.57 -12.11 -11.85
C LEU A 263 5.82 -11.99 -10.54
N GLU A 264 6.53 -12.19 -9.44
CA GLU A 264 5.97 -11.88 -8.14
C GLU A 264 5.82 -10.38 -7.96
N LEU A 265 4.58 -9.92 -7.84
CA LEU A 265 4.24 -8.50 -7.67
C LEU A 265 3.71 -8.27 -6.27
N TYR A 266 4.40 -7.40 -5.52
CA TYR A 266 4.04 -7.10 -4.15
C TYR A 266 2.93 -6.06 -4.10
N THR A 267 3.18 -4.83 -4.58
CA THR A 267 2.19 -3.74 -4.65
C THR A 267 1.53 -3.67 -6.02
N ASN A 268 0.45 -2.90 -6.16
CA ASN A 268 -0.16 -2.60 -7.48
C ASN A 268 -0.12 -1.10 -7.84
N GLN A 269 -0.46 -0.21 -6.89
CA GLN A 269 -0.53 1.24 -7.10
C GLN A 269 -1.45 1.65 -8.27
N VAL A 270 -2.50 0.87 -8.56
CA VAL A 270 -3.38 1.09 -9.71
C VAL A 270 -4.32 2.27 -9.43
N GLN A 271 -4.31 3.29 -10.29
CA GLN A 271 -5.20 4.45 -10.17
C GLN A 271 -5.67 4.95 -11.55
N PRO A 272 -6.84 5.64 -11.61
CA PRO A 272 -7.25 6.38 -12.79
C PRO A 272 -6.22 7.44 -13.17
N TYR A 273 -5.84 7.51 -14.44
CA TYR A 273 -4.94 8.56 -14.89
C TYR A 273 -5.69 9.83 -15.24
N TYR A 274 -5.58 10.86 -14.39
CA TYR A 274 -6.36 12.10 -14.51
C TYR A 274 -6.23 12.82 -15.87
N ARG A 275 -5.15 12.58 -16.64
CA ARG A 275 -4.96 13.20 -17.96
C ARG A 275 -5.49 12.33 -19.12
N ALA A 276 -5.76 11.05 -18.90
CA ALA A 276 -6.34 10.13 -19.88
C ALA A 276 -7.32 9.20 -19.14
N LYS A 277 -8.52 9.71 -18.85
CA LYS A 277 -9.49 9.07 -17.94
C LYS A 277 -9.91 7.65 -18.36
N HIS A 278 -9.78 7.31 -19.65
CA HIS A 278 -10.07 5.97 -20.17
C HIS A 278 -9.01 4.91 -19.83
N MET A 279 -7.99 5.25 -19.03
CA MET A 279 -6.89 4.35 -18.68
C MET A 279 -6.65 4.34 -17.16
N PHE A 280 -6.29 3.17 -16.65
CA PHE A 280 -5.67 3.02 -15.34
C PHE A 280 -4.16 2.83 -15.50
N ILE A 281 -3.39 3.32 -14.53
CA ILE A 281 -1.94 3.13 -14.48
C ILE A 281 -1.60 2.50 -13.14
N GLY A 282 -0.72 1.49 -13.15
CA GLY A 282 -0.18 0.86 -11.96
C GLY A 282 1.35 0.80 -11.99
N PHE A 283 1.96 0.80 -10.80
CA PHE A 283 3.40 0.66 -10.60
C PHE A 283 3.65 -0.47 -9.59
N PRO A 284 3.55 -1.73 -10.00
CA PRO A 284 3.76 -2.84 -9.10
C PRO A 284 5.23 -2.98 -8.72
N THR A 285 5.50 -3.22 -7.44
CA THR A 285 6.85 -3.51 -6.96
C THR A 285 7.12 -4.98 -7.17
N ARG A 286 8.13 -5.32 -7.98
CA ARG A 286 8.57 -6.71 -8.13
C ARG A 286 9.17 -7.21 -6.81
N TYR A 287 8.61 -8.28 -6.27
CA TYR A 287 9.22 -9.04 -5.19
C TYR A 287 10.27 -9.98 -5.79
N VAL A 288 11.46 -9.98 -5.21
CA VAL A 288 12.52 -10.92 -5.55
C VAL A 288 13.01 -11.45 -4.22
N ASP A 289 12.63 -12.69 -3.92
CA ASP A 289 13.20 -13.36 -2.76
C ASP A 289 14.71 -13.52 -2.98
N ARG A 290 15.48 -13.30 -1.93
CA ARG A 290 16.94 -13.37 -1.99
C ARG A 290 17.36 -14.73 -1.44
N TYR A 291 17.48 -15.70 -2.33
CA TYR A 291 17.93 -17.04 -1.99
C TYR A 291 19.45 -17.09 -1.78
N GLU A 292 19.84 -17.57 -0.59
CA GLU A 292 21.21 -17.67 -0.04
C GLU A 292 22.02 -16.37 -0.04
N ASP A 293 23.16 -16.38 0.68
CA ASP A 293 24.06 -15.27 0.97
C ASP A 293 24.43 -14.43 -0.26
N ALA A 294 23.50 -13.58 -0.70
CA ALA A 294 23.76 -12.63 -1.76
C ALA A 294 24.90 -11.78 -1.24
N GLN A 295 26.09 -11.93 -1.85
CA GLN A 295 27.35 -11.35 -1.42
C GLN A 295 27.22 -9.85 -1.05
N ASN A 296 26.25 -9.17 -1.66
CA ASN A 296 25.81 -7.81 -1.36
C ASN A 296 25.47 -7.53 0.12
N PHE A 297 24.90 -8.49 0.88
CA PHE A 297 24.60 -8.30 2.30
C PHE A 297 25.85 -8.07 3.15
N ALA A 298 26.99 -8.68 2.79
CA ALA A 298 28.25 -8.45 3.50
C ALA A 298 28.78 -7.02 3.29
N TYR A 299 28.41 -6.37 2.19
CA TYR A 299 28.86 -5.02 1.81
C TYR A 299 27.93 -3.89 2.28
N LEU A 300 26.75 -4.20 2.83
CA LEU A 300 25.88 -3.16 3.39
C LEU A 300 26.55 -2.48 4.61
N PRO A 301 26.24 -1.21 4.95
CA PRO A 301 26.80 -0.50 6.11
C PRO A 301 26.29 -1.02 7.46
N ASP A 302 27.11 -0.94 8.50
CA ASP A 302 26.78 -1.43 9.86
C ASP A 302 26.59 -2.96 9.95
N LYS A 303 27.67 -3.69 9.68
CA LYS A 303 27.69 -5.16 9.73
C LYS A 303 27.36 -5.71 11.12
N GLU A 304 27.82 -5.04 12.18
CA GLU A 304 27.62 -5.52 13.55
C GLU A 304 26.14 -5.47 13.94
N HIS A 305 25.47 -4.35 13.67
CA HIS A 305 24.04 -4.19 13.93
C HIS A 305 23.18 -5.17 13.13
N ARG A 306 23.45 -5.34 11.84
CA ARG A 306 22.79 -6.39 11.04
C ARG A 306 23.03 -7.79 11.62
N GLY A 307 24.24 -8.06 12.12
CA GLY A 307 24.55 -9.31 12.80
C GLY A 307 23.69 -9.52 14.05
N ARG A 308 23.33 -8.46 14.77
CA ARG A 308 22.37 -8.53 15.88
C ARG A 308 20.96 -8.87 15.39
N PHE A 309 20.48 -8.21 14.34
CA PHE A 309 19.18 -8.54 13.73
C PHE A 309 19.08 -9.99 13.26
N ILE A 310 20.11 -10.49 12.57
CA ILE A 310 20.17 -11.87 12.10
C ILE A 310 20.02 -12.85 13.28
N ARG A 311 20.72 -12.59 14.39
CA ARG A 311 20.61 -13.40 15.62
C ARG A 311 19.24 -13.28 16.29
N ALA A 312 18.69 -12.06 16.38
CA ALA A 312 17.37 -11.79 16.98
C ALA A 312 16.27 -12.58 16.27
N GLU A 313 16.36 -12.68 14.95
CA GLU A 313 15.43 -13.41 14.08
C GLU A 313 15.67 -14.93 14.07
N GLY A 314 16.63 -15.44 14.86
CA GLY A 314 17.00 -16.86 14.88
C GLY A 314 17.54 -17.36 13.53
N ARG A 315 18.04 -16.46 12.68
CA ARG A 315 18.65 -16.80 11.40
C ARG A 315 20.14 -17.05 11.64
N THR A 316 20.63 -18.26 11.33
CA THR A 316 22.05 -18.63 11.39
C THR A 316 22.68 -18.63 10.02
#